data_AF-A0AAN8XF27-F1
#
_entry.id   AF-A0AAN8XF27-F1
#
_cell.length_a   1.000
_cell.length_b   1.000
_cell.length_c   1.000
_cell.angle_alpha   90.00
_cell.angle_beta   90.00
_cell.angle_gamma   90.00
#
_symmetry.space_group_name_H-M   'P 1'
#
loop_
_entity.id
_entity.type
_entity.pdbx_description
1 polymer ?
#
loop_
_entity_poly.entity_id
_entity_poly.type
_entity_poly.pdbx_seq_one_letter_code
_entity_poly.pdbx_strand_id
1 'polypeptide(L)'
;YKRKRKKEYNKIQRGKEESGIIIIIIIIIIIIIIIIIIIIIIKENCRFSGDLGVNILADLSPEIHINGIVRAAYAFLSNVRVAFRHMDKEMFRNIYVTYRGGS
;
A
#
# COMPACT_ATOMS: atom_id res chain seq x y z
N TYR A 1 -12.15 -24.95 -41.05
CA TYR A 1 -12.89 -24.83 -39.76
C TYR A 1 -12.00 -24.48 -38.56
N LYS A 2 -10.95 -25.25 -38.24
CA LYS A 2 -10.04 -25.00 -37.09
C LYS A 2 -9.43 -23.58 -37.00
N ARG A 3 -9.06 -22.96 -38.14
CA ARG A 3 -8.46 -21.61 -38.16
C ARG A 3 -9.43 -20.47 -37.77
N LYS A 4 -10.75 -20.63 -38.00
CA LYS A 4 -11.75 -19.63 -37.61
C LYS A 4 -11.98 -19.62 -36.10
N ARG A 5 -12.11 -20.80 -35.47
CA ARG A 5 -12.27 -20.92 -34.01
C ARG A 5 -11.08 -20.34 -33.24
N LYS A 6 -9.84 -20.52 -33.72
CA LYS A 6 -8.65 -19.96 -33.05
C LYS A 6 -8.63 -18.41 -33.04
N LYS A 7 -9.19 -17.77 -34.08
CA LYS A 7 -9.33 -16.30 -34.12
C LYS A 7 -10.41 -15.80 -33.15
N GLU A 8 -11.51 -16.52 -32.99
CA GLU A 8 -12.56 -16.20 -32.01
C GLU A 8 -12.06 -16.32 -30.57
N TYR A 9 -11.36 -17.40 -30.23
CA TYR A 9 -10.76 -17.58 -28.90
C TYR A 9 -9.78 -16.45 -28.55
N ASN A 10 -8.90 -16.06 -29.48
CA ASN A 10 -7.96 -14.95 -29.26
C ASN A 10 -8.64 -13.58 -29.18
N LYS A 11 -9.85 -13.42 -29.73
CA LYS A 11 -10.64 -12.19 -29.60
C LYS A 11 -11.32 -12.12 -28.23
N ILE A 12 -11.83 -13.26 -27.74
CA ILE A 12 -12.42 -13.39 -26.40
C ILE A 12 -11.37 -13.21 -25.31
N GLN A 13 -10.17 -13.77 -25.47
CA GLN A 13 -9.08 -13.58 -24.48
C GLN A 13 -8.63 -12.13 -24.37
N ARG A 14 -8.44 -11.42 -25.49
CA ARG A 14 -8.07 -9.99 -25.46
C ARG A 14 -9.11 -9.11 -24.76
N GLY A 15 -10.41 -9.36 -24.99
CA GLY A 15 -11.47 -8.63 -24.27
C GLY A 15 -11.49 -8.89 -22.76
N LYS A 16 -11.05 -10.07 -22.32
CA LYS A 16 -10.91 -10.42 -20.89
C LYS A 16 -9.74 -9.69 -20.23
N GLU A 17 -8.62 -9.56 -20.94
CA GLU A 17 -7.43 -8.83 -20.47
C GLU A 17 -7.70 -7.32 -20.33
N GLU A 18 -8.39 -6.73 -21.32
CA GLU A 18 -8.79 -5.32 -21.28
C GLU A 18 -9.72 -5.02 -20.10
N SER A 19 -10.65 -5.93 -19.81
CA SER A 19 -11.57 -5.80 -18.67
C SER A 19 -10.83 -5.87 -17.31
N GLY A 20 -9.79 -6.71 -17.21
CA GLY A 20 -8.97 -6.82 -16.00
C GLY A 20 -8.17 -5.55 -15.69
N ILE A 21 -7.61 -4.91 -16.73
CA ILE A 21 -6.87 -3.66 -16.60
C ILE A 21 -7.78 -2.53 -16.10
N ILE A 22 -9.00 -2.43 -16.64
CA ILE A 22 -9.98 -1.41 -16.22
C ILE A 22 -10.33 -1.56 -14.74
N ILE A 23 -10.54 -2.79 -14.26
CA ILE A 23 -10.84 -3.05 -12.84
C ILE A 23 -9.68 -2.61 -11.94
N ILE A 24 -8.44 -2.90 -12.32
CA ILE A 24 -7.26 -2.49 -11.54
C ILE A 24 -7.16 -0.96 -11.45
N ILE A 25 -7.41 -0.25 -12.56
CA ILE A 25 -7.41 1.21 -12.60
C ILE A 25 -8.48 1.79 -11.66
N ILE A 26 -9.69 1.22 -11.67
CA ILE A 26 -10.78 1.65 -10.77
C ILE A 26 -10.39 1.47 -9.30
N ILE A 27 -9.77 0.34 -8.94
CA ILE A 27 -9.30 0.08 -7.56
C ILE A 27 -8.27 1.13 -7.14
N ILE A 28 -7.31 1.46 -8.01
CA ILE A 28 -6.30 2.49 -7.72
C ILE A 28 -6.95 3.86 -7.48
N ILE A 29 -7.93 4.24 -8.30
CA ILE A 29 -8.66 5.50 -8.13
C ILE A 29 -9.39 5.55 -6.79
N ILE A 30 -10.05 4.45 -6.38
CA ILE A 30 -10.74 4.36 -5.08
C ILE A 30 -9.74 4.55 -3.93
N ILE A 31 -8.57 3.92 -4.00
CA ILE A 31 -7.52 4.08 -2.97
C ILE A 31 -7.07 5.54 -2.87
N ILE A 32 -6.86 6.22 -4.01
CA ILE A 32 -6.47 7.63 -4.03
C ILE A 32 -7.54 8.51 -3.38
N ILE A 33 -8.82 8.25 -3.66
CA ILE A 33 -9.95 8.99 -3.05
C ILE A 33 -9.95 8.80 -1.53
N ILE A 34 -9.75 7.58 -1.04
CA ILE A 34 -9.67 7.30 0.40
C ILE A 34 -8.53 8.08 1.05
N ILE A 35 -7.35 8.12 0.42
CA ILE A 35 -6.20 8.89 0.92
C ILE A 35 -6.52 10.38 1.01
N ILE A 36 -7.18 10.95 -0.01
CA ILE A 36 -7.59 12.36 -0.02
C ILE A 36 -8.55 12.65 1.14
N ILE A 37 -9.55 11.77 1.36
CA ILE A 37 -10.50 11.91 2.47
C ILE A 37 -9.77 11.89 3.82
N ILE A 38 -8.82 10.98 4.01
CA ILE A 38 -8.02 10.90 5.24
C ILE A 38 -7.25 12.21 5.47
N ILE A 39 -6.62 12.77 4.42
CA ILE A 39 -5.89 14.04 4.51
C ILE A 39 -6.84 15.19 4.89
N ILE A 40 -8.04 15.23 4.32
CA ILE A 40 -9.05 16.25 4.66
C ILE A 40 -9.47 16.13 6.12
N ILE A 41 -9.77 14.91 6.59
CA ILE A 41 -10.16 14.64 7.99
C ILE A 41 -9.03 15.07 8.95
N ILE A 42 -7.78 14.73 8.65
CA ILE A 42 -6.63 15.14 9.47
C ILE A 42 -6.52 16.67 9.47
N LYS A 43 -6.64 17.32 8.31
CA LYS A 43 -6.55 18.77 8.19
C LYS A 43 -7.65 19.47 8.98
N GLU A 44 -8.87 18.96 8.95
CA GLU A 44 -10.01 19.53 9.66
C GLU A 44 -9.88 19.35 11.18
N ASN A 45 -9.44 18.17 11.63
CA ASN A 45 -9.11 17.94 13.05
C ASN A 45 -7.93 18.81 13.53
N CYS A 46 -6.90 19.04 12.71
CA CYS A 46 -5.80 19.95 13.05
C CYS A 46 -6.21 21.42 13.02
N ARG A 47 -7.21 21.80 12.22
CA ARG A 47 -7.71 23.18 12.14
C ARG A 47 -8.54 23.57 13.36
N PHE A 48 -9.20 22.59 14.00
CA PHE A 48 -9.99 22.81 15.22
C PHE A 48 -9.11 23.19 16.45
N SER A 49 -7.81 22.89 16.41
CA SER A 49 -6.86 23.26 17.47
C SER A 49 -6.34 24.71 17.37
N GLY A 50 -6.73 25.47 16.33
CA GLY A 50 -6.25 26.84 16.11
C GLY A 50 -7.05 27.95 16.81
N ASP A 51 -8.27 27.67 17.26
CA ASP A 51 -9.20 28.71 17.79
C ASP A 51 -9.61 28.49 19.26
N LEU A 52 -9.08 27.48 19.93
CA LEU A 52 -9.25 27.29 21.37
C LEU A 52 -7.92 27.67 22.01
N GLY A 53 -7.85 28.87 22.61
CA GLY A 53 -6.68 29.43 23.31
C GLY A 53 -6.20 28.57 24.48
N VAL A 54 -5.64 27.41 24.16
CA VAL A 54 -5.06 26.44 25.06
C VAL A 54 -3.63 26.22 24.58
N ASN A 55 -2.68 26.56 25.45
CA ASN A 55 -1.26 26.36 25.25
C ASN A 55 -0.98 24.97 24.64
N ILE A 56 -0.48 24.96 23.41
CA ILE A 56 0.11 23.78 22.80
C ILE A 56 1.29 23.41 23.70
N LEU A 57 1.11 22.36 24.51
CA LEU A 57 2.20 21.71 25.23
C LEU A 57 3.34 21.47 24.24
N ALA A 58 4.55 21.94 24.59
CA ALA A 58 5.73 21.91 23.73
C ALA A 58 6.12 20.50 23.23
N ASP A 59 5.51 19.46 23.79
CA ASP A 59 5.70 18.06 23.41
C ASP A 59 4.92 17.63 22.15
N LEU A 60 4.05 18.50 21.60
CA LEU A 60 3.23 18.21 20.42
C LEU A 60 3.65 19.02 19.18
N SER A 61 4.95 19.30 19.01
CA SER A 61 5.40 19.87 17.75
C SER A 61 5.16 18.85 16.62
N PRO A 62 4.56 19.25 15.48
CA PRO A 62 4.33 18.36 14.35
C PRO A 62 5.62 17.67 13.88
N GLU A 63 6.76 18.33 14.04
CA GLU A 63 8.09 17.82 13.70
C GLU A 63 8.49 16.64 14.61
N ILE A 64 8.21 16.72 15.91
CA ILE A 64 8.48 15.61 16.85
C ILE A 64 7.59 14.41 16.51
N HIS A 65 6.32 14.64 16.17
CA HIS A 65 5.39 13.58 15.78
C HIS A 65 5.81 12.89 14.47
N ILE A 66 6.17 13.67 13.44
CA ILE A 66 6.68 13.16 12.16
C ILE A 66 7.98 12.39 12.39
N ASN A 67 8.91 12.93 13.18
CA ASN A 67 10.16 12.24 13.52
C ASN A 67 9.91 10.92 14.27
N GLY A 68 8.88 10.86 15.12
CA GLY A 68 8.45 9.63 15.79
C GLY A 68 7.99 8.55 14.79
N ILE A 69 7.12 8.91 13.85
CA ILE A 69 6.63 8.01 12.79
C ILE A 69 7.79 7.54 11.91
N VAL A 70 8.63 8.48 11.46
CA VAL A 70 9.80 8.19 10.62
C VAL A 70 10.75 7.24 11.34
N ARG A 71 11.07 7.50 12.61
CA ARG A 71 11.95 6.64 13.42
C ARG A 71 11.38 5.23 13.58
N ALA A 72 10.09 5.09 13.82
CA ALA A 72 9.43 3.79 13.94
C ALA A 72 9.47 3.00 12.61
N ALA A 73 9.20 3.66 11.49
CA ALA A 73 9.26 3.06 10.16
C ALA A 73 10.70 2.59 9.82
N TYR A 74 11.70 3.43 10.07
CA TYR A 74 13.11 3.06 9.86
C TYR A 74 13.58 1.94 10.79
N ALA A 75 13.12 1.91 12.05
CA ALA A 75 13.45 0.83 12.97
C ALA A 75 12.89 -0.51 12.49
N PHE A 76 11.64 -0.53 12.02
CA PHE A 76 11.03 -1.72 11.41
C PHE A 76 11.82 -2.18 10.18
N LEU A 77 12.14 -1.27 9.25
CA LEU A 77 12.90 -1.60 8.04
C LEU A 77 14.33 -2.07 8.36
N SER A 78 14.97 -1.51 9.39
CA SER A 78 16.27 -1.96 9.88
C SER A 78 16.22 -3.40 10.38
N ASN A 79 15.21 -3.74 11.18
CA ASN A 79 15.00 -5.11 11.68
C ASN A 79 14.73 -6.09 10.53
N VAL A 80 13.93 -5.69 9.55
CA VAL A 80 13.69 -6.49 8.33
C VAL A 80 15.00 -6.71 7.56
N ARG A 81 15.83 -5.68 7.40
CA ARG A 81 17.14 -5.78 6.72
C ARG A 81 18.10 -6.71 7.47
N VAL A 82 18.16 -6.64 8.79
CA VAL A 82 18.97 -7.54 9.61
C VAL A 82 18.46 -8.97 9.50
N ALA A 83 17.14 -9.17 9.54
CA ALA A 83 16.53 -10.49 9.35
C ALA A 83 16.90 -11.09 7.98
N PHE A 84 16.85 -10.31 6.90
CA PHE A 84 17.29 -10.76 5.57
C PHE A 84 18.79 -11.08 5.49
N ARG A 85 19.64 -10.39 6.27
CA ARG A 85 21.08 -10.68 6.30
C ARG A 85 21.39 -12.02 6.97
N HIS A 86 20.59 -12.42 7.95
CA HIS A 86 20.73 -13.70 8.66
C HIS A 86 19.87 -14.81 8.06
N MET A 87 19.09 -14.52 7.01
CA MET A 87 18.26 -15.50 6.33
C MET A 87 19.11 -16.29 5.34
N ASP A 88 19.12 -17.61 5.50
CA ASP A 88 19.73 -18.50 4.53
C ASP A 88 18.79 -18.78 3.34
N LYS A 89 19.34 -19.43 2.32
CA LYS A 89 18.62 -19.73 1.07
C LYS A 89 17.43 -20.67 1.31
N GLU A 90 17.49 -21.54 2.31
CA GLU A 90 16.42 -22.50 2.62
C GLU A 90 15.27 -21.84 3.37
N MET A 91 15.54 -20.96 4.32
CA MET A 91 14.55 -20.16 5.02
C MET A 91 13.79 -19.25 4.05
N PHE A 92 14.50 -18.59 3.12
CA PHE A 92 13.85 -17.78 2.09
C PHE A 92 12.96 -18.64 1.19
N ARG A 93 13.42 -19.83 0.79
CA ARG A 93 12.65 -20.78 -0.01
C ARG A 93 11.40 -21.26 0.73
N ASN A 94 11.50 -21.54 2.04
CA ASN A 94 10.36 -21.95 2.86
C ASN A 94 9.32 -20.84 2.99
N ILE A 95 9.76 -19.60 3.26
CA ILE A 95 8.86 -18.43 3.29
C ILE A 95 8.18 -18.25 1.92
N TYR A 96 8.96 -18.33 0.85
CA TYR A 96 8.43 -18.19 -0.50
C TYR A 96 7.41 -19.27 -0.86
N VAL A 97 7.66 -20.54 -0.51
CA VAL A 97 6.73 -21.65 -0.74
C VAL A 97 5.47 -21.48 0.10
N THR A 98 5.58 -21.09 1.37
CA THR A 98 4.43 -20.86 2.25
C THR A 98 3.52 -19.74 1.73
N TYR A 99 4.09 -18.64 1.24
CA TYR A 99 3.29 -17.50 0.73
C TYR A 99 2.87 -17.65 -0.74
N ARG A 100 3.60 -18.41 -1.57
CA ARG A 100 3.23 -18.71 -2.96
C ARG A 100 2.26 -19.89 -3.08
N GLY A 101 2.31 -20.82 -2.12
CA GLY A 101 1.47 -22.01 -2.05
C GLY A 101 0.25 -21.85 -1.13
N GLY A 102 -0.14 -20.62 -0.81
CA GLY A 102 -1.41 -20.33 -0.15
C GLY A 102 -2.59 -20.60 -1.10
N SER A 103 -3.08 -21.85 -1.06
CA SER A 103 -4.17 -22.49 -1.85
C SER A 103 -3.74 -23.14 -3.17
#